data_AF-A0A445K9W8-F1
#
_entry.id   AF-A0A445K9W8-F1
#
_cell.length_a   1.000
_cell.length_b   1.000
_cell.length_c   1.000
_cell.angle_alpha   90.00
_cell.angle_beta   90.00
_cell.angle_gamma   90.00
#
_symmetry.space_group_name_H-M   'P 1'
#
loop_
_entity.id
_entity.type
_entity.pdbx_description
1 polymer ?
#
loop_
_entity_poly.entity_id
_entity_poly.type
_entity_poly.pdbx_seq_one_letter_code
_entity_poly.pdbx_strand_id
1 'polypeptide(L)'
;MAEASPSRKSKPQMMESDMEAAQHLIQLSEDSSCSDNISGKRNRSCDGEEVHHITAANKIREIFGEDKVYQPKKKKKKKKRRYRSLVNIYMATAPISMLQR
;
A
#
# COMPACT_ATOMS: atom_id res chain seq x y z
N MET A 1 35.32 36.16 30.72
CA MET A 1 34.58 34.91 30.42
C MET A 1 34.11 35.03 28.97
N ALA A 2 34.77 34.33 28.04
CA ALA A 2 34.45 34.41 26.61
C ALA A 2 33.29 33.45 26.29
N GLU A 3 32.18 33.98 25.76
CA GLU A 3 31.06 33.17 25.26
C GLU A 3 31.43 32.48 23.94
N ALA A 4 31.01 31.23 23.81
CA ALA A 4 31.17 30.42 22.61
C ALA A 4 30.21 30.87 21.50
N SER A 5 30.76 31.20 20.33
CA SER A 5 30.01 31.56 19.14
C SER A 5 29.15 30.39 18.61
N PRO A 6 27.90 30.62 18.17
CA PRO A 6 27.09 29.58 17.56
C PRO A 6 27.61 29.24 16.15
N SER A 7 27.91 27.95 15.95
CA SER A 7 28.28 27.35 14.66
C SER A 7 27.22 27.68 13.60
N ARG A 8 27.61 28.46 12.59
CA ARG A 8 26.76 28.79 11.45
C ARG A 8 26.58 27.52 10.62
N LYS A 9 25.38 26.91 10.69
CA LYS A 9 24.98 25.82 9.79
C LYS A 9 25.11 26.34 8.36
N SER A 10 26.11 25.88 7.62
CA SER A 10 26.25 26.15 6.20
C SER A 10 25.00 25.62 5.49
N LYS A 11 24.46 26.40 4.55
CA LYS A 11 23.39 25.90 3.67
C LYS A 11 23.97 24.71 2.90
N PRO A 12 23.25 23.58 2.79
CA PRO A 12 23.70 22.49 1.94
C PRO A 12 23.87 23.03 0.51
N GLN A 13 25.09 22.93 -0.02
CA GLN A 13 25.35 23.21 -1.43
C GLN A 13 24.73 22.05 -2.21
N MET A 14 23.66 22.35 -2.95
CA MET A 14 23.07 21.40 -3.88
C MET A 14 24.12 21.05 -4.93
N MET A 15 24.44 19.77 -5.03
CA MET A 15 25.36 19.27 -6.06
C MET A 15 24.61 19.05 -7.38
N GLU A 16 25.33 18.96 -8.49
CA GLU A 16 24.74 18.71 -9.82
C GLU A 16 23.88 17.43 -9.82
N SER A 17 24.33 16.39 -9.12
CA SER A 17 23.57 15.16 -8.92
C SER A 17 22.25 15.36 -8.18
N ASP A 18 22.17 16.30 -7.24
CA ASP A 18 20.92 16.60 -6.52
C ASP A 18 19.90 17.28 -7.46
N MET A 19 20.38 18.11 -8.39
CA MET A 19 19.54 18.74 -9.40
C MET A 19 19.00 17.74 -10.41
N GLU A 20 19.83 16.81 -10.86
CA GLU A 20 19.41 15.71 -11.74
C GLU A 20 18.38 14.80 -11.06
N ALA A 21 18.64 14.42 -9.80
CA ALA A 21 17.70 13.64 -9.00
C ALA A 21 16.34 14.36 -8.81
N ALA A 22 16.37 15.68 -8.60
CA ALA A 22 15.15 16.47 -8.47
C ALA A 22 14.33 16.51 -9.77
N GLN A 23 14.99 16.60 -10.93
CA GLN A 23 14.31 16.56 -12.23
C GLN A 23 13.62 15.23 -12.47
N HIS A 24 14.29 14.11 -12.13
CA HIS A 24 13.67 12.78 -12.23
C HIS A 24 12.43 12.64 -11.35
N LEU A 25 12.44 13.20 -10.13
CA LEU A 25 11.27 13.18 -9.25
C LEU A 25 10.09 13.98 -9.80
N ILE A 26 10.35 15.15 -10.41
CA ILE A 26 9.32 15.96 -11.08
C ILE A 26 8.69 15.15 -12.23
N GLN A 27 9.52 14.55 -13.09
CA GLN A 27 9.05 13.79 -14.24
C GLN A 27 8.16 12.60 -13.82
N LEU A 28 8.54 11.86 -12.77
CA LEU A 28 7.74 10.76 -12.22
C LEU A 28 6.40 11.23 -11.62
N SER A 29 6.30 12.49 -11.19
CA SER A 29 5.05 13.04 -10.67
C SER A 29 4.06 13.40 -11.78
N GLU A 30 4.55 13.79 -12.96
CA GLU A 30 3.75 14.18 -14.13
C GLU A 30 3.18 12.94 -14.86
N ASP A 31 3.97 11.87 -14.97
CA ASP A 31 3.52 10.61 -15.56
C ASP A 31 2.52 9.84 -14.67
N SER A 32 2.39 10.22 -13.40
CA SER A 32 1.33 9.75 -12.50
C SER A 32 0.01 10.50 -12.74
N SER A 33 -0.45 10.54 -13.99
CA SER A 33 -1.76 11.10 -14.37
C SER A 33 -2.90 10.14 -13.98
N CYS A 34 -3.04 9.87 -12.68
CA CYS A 34 -4.32 9.46 -12.10
C CYS A 34 -5.05 10.75 -11.73
N SER A 35 -5.84 11.27 -12.68
CA SER A 35 -6.66 12.46 -12.49
C SER A 35 -7.73 12.20 -11.41
N ASP A 36 -7.40 12.43 -10.14
CA ASP A 36 -8.36 12.39 -9.04
C ASP A 36 -9.16 13.70 -9.00
N ASN A 37 -10.01 13.89 -10.01
CA ASN A 37 -11.13 14.84 -9.98
C ASN A 37 -12.44 14.09 -9.71
N ILE A 38 -12.55 13.32 -8.62
CA ILE A 38 -13.85 12.85 -8.14
C ILE A 38 -13.90 12.90 -6.61
N SER A 39 -14.62 13.92 -6.13
CA SER A 39 -15.31 13.91 -4.85
C SER A 39 -15.91 12.52 -4.56
N GLY A 40 -15.41 11.85 -3.53
CA GLY A 40 -16.13 10.77 -2.87
C GLY A 40 -16.23 9.43 -3.60
N LYS A 41 -15.12 8.71 -3.78
CA LYS A 41 -15.05 7.25 -3.55
C LYS A 41 -13.62 6.75 -3.68
N ARG A 42 -13.06 6.26 -2.56
CA ARG A 42 -11.83 5.47 -2.56
C ARG A 42 -12.04 4.20 -3.40
N ASN A 43 -11.56 4.21 -4.64
CA ASN A 43 -11.31 3.00 -5.43
C ASN A 43 -9.81 2.97 -5.75
N ARG A 44 -9.02 2.36 -4.86
CA ARG A 44 -7.68 1.89 -5.23
C ARG A 44 -7.85 0.63 -6.07
N SER A 45 -7.80 0.80 -7.38
CA SER A 45 -7.33 -0.25 -8.29
C SER A 45 -6.32 0.41 -9.21
N CYS A 46 -5.08 0.52 -8.71
CA CYS A 46 -3.93 0.64 -9.58
C CYS A 46 -3.79 -0.73 -10.24
N ASP A 47 -4.36 -0.88 -11.43
CA ASP A 47 -4.21 -2.06 -12.27
C ASP A 47 -2.84 -1.96 -12.97
N GLY A 48 -1.79 -2.21 -12.19
CA GLY A 48 -0.40 -2.31 -12.65
C GLY A 48 0.28 -3.58 -12.12
N GLU A 49 -0.52 -4.53 -11.64
CA GLU A 49 -0.10 -5.72 -10.89
C GLU A 49 0.13 -6.93 -11.79
N GLU A 50 0.44 -6.76 -13.08
CA GLU A 50 0.85 -7.88 -13.94
C GLU A 50 2.36 -7.87 -14.19
N VAL A 51 2.93 -6.71 -14.52
CA VAL A 51 4.35 -6.61 -14.91
C VAL A 51 5.28 -6.75 -13.70
N HIS A 52 4.90 -6.24 -12.52
CA HIS A 52 5.75 -6.30 -11.32
C HIS A 52 5.90 -7.70 -10.72
N HIS A 53 4.91 -8.58 -10.92
CA HIS A 53 4.97 -9.95 -10.39
C HIS A 53 6.00 -10.82 -11.12
N ILE A 54 6.17 -10.60 -12.43
CA ILE A 54 7.14 -11.32 -13.26
C ILE A 54 8.57 -10.96 -12.82
N THR A 55 8.84 -9.68 -12.58
CA THR A 55 10.15 -9.19 -12.13
C THR A 55 10.52 -9.73 -10.75
N ALA A 56 9.57 -9.77 -9.82
CA ALA A 56 9.81 -10.31 -8.47
C ALA A 56 10.07 -11.82 -8.51
N ALA A 57 9.31 -12.57 -9.31
CA ALA A 57 9.50 -14.02 -9.47
C ALA A 57 10.88 -14.36 -10.05
N ASN A 58 11.35 -13.59 -11.05
CA ASN A 58 12.65 -13.78 -11.65
C ASN A 58 13.79 -13.51 -10.66
N LYS A 59 13.71 -12.41 -9.88
CA LYS A 59 14.70 -12.08 -8.84
C LYS A 59 14.75 -13.13 -7.72
N ILE A 60 13.60 -13.67 -7.33
CA ILE A 60 13.54 -14.75 -6.32
C ILE A 60 14.22 -16.02 -6.86
N ARG A 61 13.95 -16.40 -8.12
CA ARG A 61 14.60 -17.56 -8.76
C ARG A 61 16.11 -17.36 -8.93
N GLU A 62 16.57 -16.15 -9.20
CA GLU A 62 18.00 -15.83 -9.31
C GLU A 62 18.74 -16.02 -7.98
N ILE A 63 18.15 -15.57 -6.87
CA ILE A 63 18.78 -15.64 -5.54
C ILE A 63 18.72 -17.05 -4.94
N PHE A 64 17.59 -17.74 -5.11
CA PHE A 64 17.32 -19.03 -4.45
C PHE A 64 17.40 -20.24 -5.40
N GLY A 65 17.64 -20.04 -6.69
CA GLY A 65 17.64 -21.11 -7.70
C GLY A 65 16.28 -21.79 -7.88
N GLU A 66 16.28 -23.01 -8.41
CA GLU A 66 15.11 -23.91 -8.45
C GLU A 66 14.90 -24.63 -7.11
N ASP A 67 15.31 -24.01 -6.00
CA ASP A 67 14.98 -24.56 -4.70
C ASP A 67 13.45 -24.63 -4.59
N LYS A 68 12.93 -25.70 -3.99
CA LYS A 68 11.50 -25.92 -3.81
C LYS A 68 11.03 -24.98 -2.70
N VAL A 69 11.07 -23.67 -2.97
CA VAL A 69 10.50 -22.63 -2.13
C VAL A 69 9.07 -23.07 -1.93
N TYR A 70 8.78 -23.44 -0.69
CA TYR A 70 7.50 -23.97 -0.24
C TYR A 70 6.45 -22.92 -0.56
N GLN A 71 5.90 -22.94 -1.78
CA GLN A 71 4.86 -22.01 -2.16
C GLN A 71 3.78 -22.21 -1.11
N PRO A 72 3.40 -21.17 -0.35
CA PRO A 72 2.39 -21.34 0.67
C PRO A 72 1.15 -21.83 -0.06
N LYS A 73 0.86 -23.15 0.06
CA LYS A 73 -0.22 -23.86 -0.64
C LYS A 73 -1.42 -22.96 -0.56
N LYS A 74 -1.79 -22.31 -1.68
CA LYS A 74 -2.72 -21.17 -1.77
C LYS A 74 -3.76 -21.33 -0.67
N LYS A 75 -3.52 -20.73 0.51
CA LYS A 75 -4.37 -20.99 1.68
C LYS A 75 -5.67 -20.36 1.27
N LYS A 76 -6.66 -21.21 0.90
CA LYS A 76 -7.95 -20.81 0.32
C LYS A 76 -8.33 -19.49 0.94
N LYS A 77 -8.20 -18.39 0.16
CA LYS A 77 -8.37 -17.01 0.67
C LYS A 77 -9.58 -17.07 1.60
N LYS A 78 -9.39 -16.88 2.91
CA LYS A 78 -10.49 -16.98 3.88
C LYS A 78 -11.54 -16.02 3.35
N LYS A 79 -12.60 -16.55 2.73
CA LYS A 79 -13.62 -15.71 2.10
C LYS A 79 -14.11 -14.84 3.24
N LYS A 80 -13.88 -13.52 3.15
CA LYS A 80 -14.42 -12.57 4.12
C LYS A 80 -15.93 -12.82 4.08
N ARG A 81 -16.47 -13.51 5.10
CA ARG A 81 -17.91 -13.79 5.15
C ARG A 81 -18.56 -12.41 5.19
N ARG A 82 -19.35 -12.10 4.17
CA ARG A 82 -20.11 -10.84 4.16
C ARG A 82 -21.00 -10.83 5.40
N TYR A 83 -21.05 -9.71 6.10
CA TYR A 83 -22.02 -9.51 7.17
C TYR A 83 -23.44 -9.67 6.60
N ARG A 84 -24.35 -10.24 7.40
CA ARG A 84 -25.77 -10.36 7.03
C ARG A 84 -26.45 -9.01 7.24
N SER A 85 -27.46 -8.68 6.43
CA SER A 85 -28.32 -7.51 6.68
C SER A 85 -29.17 -7.71 7.94
N LEU A 86 -29.60 -6.62 8.57
CA LEU A 86 -30.50 -6.68 9.74
C LEU A 86 -31.81 -7.41 9.41
N VAL A 87 -32.37 -7.19 8.22
CA VAL A 87 -33.57 -7.90 7.73
C VAL A 87 -33.33 -9.41 7.67
N ASN A 88 -32.18 -9.84 7.13
CA ASN A 88 -31.84 -11.26 7.05
C ASN A 88 -31.60 -11.89 8.42
N ILE A 89 -31.14 -11.12 9.41
CA ILE A 89 -31.00 -11.60 10.77
C ILE A 89 -32.39 -11.78 11.38
N TYR A 90 -33.22 -10.74 11.36
CA TYR A 90 -34.57 -10.75 11.93
C TYR A 90 -35.45 -11.87 11.38
N MET A 91 -35.43 -12.10 10.06
CA MET A 91 -36.18 -13.20 9.44
C MET A 91 -35.62 -14.59 9.74
N ALA A 92 -34.32 -14.70 10.04
CA ALA A 92 -33.66 -15.99 10.28
C ALA A 92 -33.58 -16.39 11.76
N THR A 93 -33.93 -15.50 12.69
CA THR A 93 -33.82 -15.72 14.13
C THR A 93 -35.18 -15.62 14.80
N ALA A 94 -35.46 -16.52 15.74
CA ALA A 94 -36.64 -16.39 16.60
C ALA A 94 -36.46 -15.22 17.58
N PRO A 95 -37.55 -14.49 17.90
CA PRO A 95 -37.49 -13.41 18.89
C PRO A 95 -37.11 -13.98 20.26
N ILE A 96 -36.17 -13.32 20.94
CA ILE A 96 -35.81 -13.67 22.31
C ILE A 96 -36.90 -13.09 23.21
N SER A 97 -37.70 -13.96 23.83
CA SER A 97 -38.64 -13.52 24.87
C SER A 97 -37.83 -13.03 26.06
N MET A 98 -37.83 -11.72 26.29
CA MET A 98 -37.29 -11.14 27.51
C MET A 98 -38.21 -11.56 28.65
N LEU A 99 -37.89 -12.68 29.31
CA LEU A 99 -38.56 -13.08 30.55
C LEU A 99 -38.24 -11.99 31.58
N GLN A 100 -39.22 -11.13 31.84
CA GLN A 100 -39.13 -10.07 32.84
C GLN A 100 -39.00 -10.73 34.22
N ARG A 101 -37.99 -10.26 34.99
CA ARG A 101 -37.81 -10.59 36.40
C ARG A 101 -38.72 -9.74 37.27
#